data_AF-A0A1M5Y6F5-F1
#
_entry.id   AF-A0A1M5Y6F5-F1
#
_cell.length_a   1.000
_cell.length_b   1.000
_cell.length_c   1.000
_cell.angle_alpha   90.00
_cell.angle_beta   90.00
_cell.angle_gamma   90.00
#
_symmetry.space_group_name_H-M   'P 1'
#
loop_
_entity.id
_entity.type
_entity.pdbx_description
1 polymer ?
#
loop_
_entity_poly.entity_id
_entity_poly.type
_entity_poly.pdbx_seq_one_letter_code
_entity_poly.pdbx_strand_id
1 'polypeptide(L)'
;MRNNLKSVDNKKTIIFSTQASSSAVAGNILKGSVEKKGCMFGAINREGLRREFFIPEHFEIIMVISLGKPSEEVVLEEIDESGDIKYWRDEKGVHHVPKRKLEDLILDI
;
A
#
# COMPACT_ATOMS: atom_id res chain seq x y z
N MET A 1 -7.60 10.74 -2.58
CA MET A 1 -6.25 11.31 -2.35
C MET A 1 -5.66 11.75 -3.68
N ARG A 2 -5.21 13.01 -3.78
CA ARG A 2 -4.74 13.62 -5.04
C ARG A 2 -3.41 13.02 -5.50
N ASN A 3 -3.34 12.70 -6.79
CA ASN A 3 -2.15 12.26 -7.52
C ASN A 3 -1.04 13.31 -7.46
N ASN A 4 -0.13 13.20 -6.49
CA ASN A 4 1.12 13.96 -6.47
C ASN A 4 2.24 13.07 -5.91
N LEU A 5 2.76 12.19 -6.78
CA LEU A 5 4.07 11.56 -6.55
C LEU A 5 5.16 12.62 -6.79
N LYS A 6 5.27 13.61 -5.89
CA LYS A 6 6.49 14.42 -5.81
C LYS A 6 7.59 13.53 -5.19
N SER A 7 8.80 13.60 -5.72
CA SER A 7 9.99 12.95 -5.15
C SER A 7 10.35 13.65 -3.84
N VAL A 8 9.62 13.33 -2.77
CA VAL A 8 10.10 13.56 -1.42
C VAL A 8 11.13 12.49 -1.15
N ASP A 9 12.28 12.92 -0.68
CA ASP A 9 13.58 12.23 -0.57
C ASP A 9 13.56 11.03 0.40
N ASN A 10 12.75 10.02 0.09
CA ASN A 10 12.67 8.76 0.80
C ASN A 10 12.80 7.64 -0.23
N LYS A 11 13.81 6.77 -0.06
CA LYS A 11 14.14 5.64 -0.94
C LYS A 11 12.86 4.88 -1.37
N LYS A 12 12.34 5.17 -2.56
CA LYS A 12 11.17 4.50 -3.16
C LYS A 12 11.69 3.26 -3.88
N THR A 13 11.22 2.07 -3.49
CA THR A 13 11.56 0.82 -4.18
C THR A 13 10.46 0.52 -5.19
N ILE A 14 10.83 0.46 -6.47
CA ILE A 14 9.92 0.06 -7.56
C ILE A 14 10.13 -1.42 -7.81
N ILE A 15 9.05 -2.20 -7.86
CA ILE A 15 9.11 -3.64 -8.10
C ILE A 15 8.50 -3.94 -9.48
N PHE A 16 9.28 -4.65 -10.29
CA PHE A 16 8.92 -5.08 -11.64
C PHE A 16 8.82 -6.61 -11.66
N SER A 17 7.62 -7.20 -11.73
CA SER A 17 7.46 -8.66 -11.90
C SER A 17 6.02 -9.09 -12.13
N THR A 18 5.78 -10.06 -13.03
CA THR A 18 4.49 -10.71 -13.34
C THR A 18 3.50 -10.87 -12.16
N GLN A 19 2.19 -10.71 -12.43
CA GLN A 19 1.15 -10.44 -11.43
C GLN A 19 1.11 -11.34 -10.18
N ALA A 20 1.18 -12.67 -10.29
CA ALA A 20 1.00 -13.55 -9.14
C ALA A 20 2.18 -13.54 -8.14
N SER A 21 3.42 -13.39 -8.62
CA SER A 21 4.61 -13.32 -7.76
C SER A 21 4.75 -11.94 -7.10
N SER A 22 4.22 -10.89 -7.73
CA SER A 22 4.39 -9.51 -7.27
C SER A 22 3.82 -9.23 -5.86
N SER A 23 2.65 -9.77 -5.53
CA SER A 23 2.00 -9.54 -4.22
C SER A 23 2.70 -10.28 -3.08
N ALA A 24 3.19 -11.50 -3.32
CA ALA A 24 3.97 -12.26 -2.35
C ALA A 24 5.31 -11.59 -2.04
N VAL A 25 6.01 -11.13 -3.09
CA VAL A 25 7.26 -10.36 -2.96
C VAL A 25 7.01 -9.06 -2.18
N ALA A 26 5.96 -8.32 -2.55
CA ALA A 26 5.60 -7.08 -1.89
C ALA A 26 5.26 -7.27 -0.41
N GLY A 27 4.47 -8.30 -0.08
CA GLY A 27 4.13 -8.67 1.29
C GLY A 27 5.37 -9.02 2.12
N ASN A 28 6.30 -9.79 1.54
CA ASN A 28 7.55 -10.15 2.21
C ASN A 28 8.45 -8.94 2.48
N ILE A 29 8.55 -8.01 1.53
CA ILE A 29 9.31 -6.75 1.71
C ILE A 29 8.73 -5.91 2.84
N LEU A 30 7.40 -5.79 2.91
CA LEU A 30 6.73 -5.04 3.97
C LEU A 30 6.87 -5.69 5.34
N LYS A 31 6.77 -7.02 5.42
CA LYS A 31 6.95 -7.77 6.69
C LYS A 31 8.41 -7.78 7.16
N GLY A 32 9.36 -7.80 6.22
CA GLY A 32 10.79 -7.84 6.52
C GLY A 32 11.39 -6.50 6.94
N SER A 33 10.68 -5.38 6.75
CA SER A 33 11.12 -4.08 7.26
C SER A 33 10.81 -3.97 8.76
N VAL A 34 11.77 -4.35 9.61
CA VAL A 34 11.62 -4.30 11.07
C VAL A 34 11.48 -2.86 11.59
N GLU A 35 12.21 -1.91 11.00
CA GLU A 35 12.26 -0.51 11.46
C GLU A 35 11.50 0.48 10.56
N LYS A 36 11.00 0.00 9.42
CA LYS A 36 10.32 0.83 8.41
C LYS A 36 8.94 0.26 8.14
N LYS A 37 7.97 1.13 7.99
CA LYS A 37 6.67 0.75 7.43
C LYS A 37 6.66 1.09 5.95
N GLY A 38 5.77 0.43 5.21
CA GLY A 38 5.60 0.73 3.81
C GLY A 38 4.16 0.59 3.33
N CYS A 39 3.94 1.08 2.12
CA CYS A 39 2.66 1.09 1.46
C CYS A 39 2.81 0.63 0.01
N MET A 40 1.89 -0.24 -0.41
CA MET A 40 1.77 -0.73 -1.78
C MET A 40 0.82 0.18 -2.56
N PHE A 41 1.28 0.72 -3.70
CA PHE A 41 0.45 1.52 -4.60
C PHE A 41 0.29 0.85 -5.96
N GLY A 42 -0.96 0.55 -6.34
CA GLY A 42 -1.33 0.11 -7.70
C GLY A 42 -1.84 1.24 -8.60
N ALA A 43 -2.39 2.31 -8.01
CA ALA A 43 -2.82 3.51 -8.70
C ALA A 43 -1.62 4.45 -8.91
N ILE A 44 -0.87 4.24 -9.99
CA ILE A 44 0.41 4.91 -10.28
C ILE A 44 0.44 5.49 -11.70
N ASN A 45 1.18 6.59 -11.88
CA ASN A 45 1.47 7.16 -13.20
C ASN A 45 2.62 6.38 -13.87
N ARG A 46 2.28 5.29 -14.57
CA ARG A 46 3.26 4.39 -15.20
C ARG A 46 4.13 5.11 -16.23
N GLU A 47 3.52 5.92 -17.10
CA GLU A 47 4.24 6.67 -18.13
C GLU A 47 5.20 7.70 -17.53
N GLY A 48 4.78 8.40 -16.48
CA GLY A 48 5.65 9.31 -15.75
C GLY A 48 6.83 8.59 -15.11
N LEU A 49 6.58 7.49 -14.41
CA LEU A 49 7.63 6.68 -13.78
C LEU A 49 8.59 6.10 -14.82
N ARG A 50 8.09 5.62 -15.96
CA ARG A 50 8.89 5.06 -17.03
C ARG A 50 9.93 6.06 -17.53
N ARG A 51 9.50 7.30 -17.81
CA ARG A 51 10.40 8.37 -18.28
C ARG A 51 11.41 8.76 -17.21
N GLU A 52 10.98 8.97 -15.98
CA GLU A 52 11.82 9.45 -14.88
C GLU A 52 12.92 8.44 -14.51
N PHE A 53 12.59 7.16 -14.52
CA PHE A 53 13.51 6.08 -14.14
C PHE A 53 14.13 5.34 -15.34
N PHE A 54 13.94 5.85 -16.57
CA PHE A 54 14.47 5.27 -17.80
C PHE A 54 14.15 3.77 -17.96
N ILE A 55 12.93 3.37 -17.63
CA ILE A 55 12.53 1.95 -17.61
C ILE A 55 12.22 1.48 -19.06
N PRO A 56 12.92 0.45 -19.58
CA PRO A 56 12.68 -0.06 -20.93
C PRO A 56 11.23 -0.54 -21.17
N GLU A 57 10.70 -0.32 -22.38
CA GLU A 57 9.30 -0.61 -22.72
C GLU A 57 8.88 -2.07 -22.50
N HIS A 58 9.81 -3.02 -22.64
CA HIS A 58 9.53 -4.45 -22.44
C HIS A 58 9.32 -4.83 -20.96
N PHE A 59 9.57 -3.92 -20.01
CA PHE A 59 9.24 -4.11 -18.60
C PHE A 59 7.90 -3.47 -18.25
N GLU A 60 7.08 -4.21 -17.51
CA GLU A 60 5.82 -3.71 -16.95
C GLU A 60 6.02 -3.17 -15.53
N ILE A 61 5.48 -1.98 -15.25
CA ILE A 61 5.43 -1.39 -13.90
C ILE A 61 4.15 -1.83 -13.21
N ILE A 62 4.29 -2.75 -12.25
CA ILE A 62 3.14 -3.42 -11.65
C ILE A 62 2.68 -2.70 -10.39
N MET A 63 3.63 -2.28 -9.55
CA MET A 63 3.35 -1.49 -8.35
C MET A 63 4.55 -0.68 -7.89
N VAL A 64 4.29 0.27 -6.99
CA VAL A 64 5.32 0.99 -6.25
C VAL A 64 5.20 0.66 -4.77
N ILE A 65 6.34 0.42 -4.10
CA ILE A 65 6.39 0.27 -2.64
C ILE A 65 7.17 1.45 -2.07
N SER A 66 6.51 2.26 -1.26
CA SER A 66 7.20 3.26 -0.44
C SER A 66 7.65 2.62 0.86
N LEU A 67 8.91 2.84 1.26
CA LEU A 67 9.42 2.46 2.58
C LEU A 67 9.86 3.71 3.33
N GLY A 68 9.53 3.80 4.62
CA GLY A 68 9.89 4.97 5.42
C GLY A 68 9.63 4.78 6.91
N LYS A 69 10.06 5.76 7.71
CA LYS A 69 9.71 5.83 9.13
C LYS A 69 8.20 6.11 9.26
N PRO A 70 7.48 5.42 10.15
CA PRO A 70 6.07 5.71 10.40
C PRO A 70 5.88 7.17 10.82
N SER A 71 4.94 7.87 10.17
CA SER A 71 4.62 9.27 10.46
C SER A 71 3.22 9.45 11.05
N GLU A 72 2.40 8.39 11.06
CA GLU A 72 1.05 8.40 11.64
C GLU A 72 0.83 7.12 12.47
N GLU A 73 -0.03 7.24 13.47
CA GLU A 73 -0.56 6.11 14.23
C GLU A 73 -1.72 5.48 13.44
N VAL A 74 -1.76 4.15 13.40
CA VAL A 74 -2.77 3.39 12.68
C VAL A 74 -3.42 2.42 13.65
N VAL A 75 -4.75 2.49 13.75
CA VAL A 75 -5.56 1.62 14.60
C VAL A 75 -6.46 0.77 13.71
N LEU A 76 -6.53 -0.52 14.03
CA LEU A 76 -7.48 -1.43 13.41
C LEU A 76 -8.75 -1.43 14.25
N GLU A 77 -9.88 -1.24 13.59
CA GLU A 77 -11.20 -1.30 14.23
C GLU A 77 -12.00 -2.43 13.62
N GLU A 78 -12.93 -2.99 14.38
CA GLU A 78 -13.93 -3.90 13.83
C GLU A 78 -14.95 -3.07 13.03
N ILE A 79 -15.43 -3.63 11.92
CA ILE A 79 -16.51 -3.01 11.17
C ILE A 79 -17.78 -2.99 12.02
N ASP A 80 -18.47 -1.85 12.00
CA ASP A 80 -19.75 -1.65 12.67
C ASP A 80 -20.92 -2.21 11.86
N GLU A 81 -22.13 -2.10 12.40
CA GLU A 81 -23.36 -2.56 11.74
C GLU A 81 -23.62 -1.88 10.39
N SER A 82 -22.98 -0.74 10.10
CA SER A 82 -23.13 -0.05 8.81
C SER A 82 -22.41 -0.79 7.67
N GLY A 83 -21.42 -1.62 8.01
CA GLY A 83 -20.62 -2.34 7.01
C GLY A 83 -19.62 -1.45 6.25
N ASP A 84 -19.42 -0.19 6.64
CA ASP A 84 -18.47 0.69 5.95
C ASP A 84 -17.02 0.24 6.18
N ILE A 85 -16.26 0.16 5.09
CA ILE A 85 -14.86 -0.27 5.07
C ILE A 85 -13.89 0.88 4.75
N LYS A 86 -14.42 2.10 4.56
CA LYS A 86 -13.59 3.27 4.28
C LYS A 86 -12.78 3.62 5.52
N TYR A 87 -11.47 3.76 5.30
CA TYR A 87 -10.58 4.33 6.31
C TYR A 87 -10.90 5.81 6.53
N TRP A 88 -10.67 6.28 7.75
CA TRP A 88 -10.92 7.66 8.15
C TRP A 88 -9.85 8.13 9.14
N ARG A 89 -9.85 9.44 9.44
CA ARG A 89 -8.93 10.04 10.41
C ARG A 89 -9.73 10.77 11.48
N ASP A 90 -9.33 10.59 12.74
CA ASP A 90 -9.93 11.31 13.85
C ASP A 90 -9.34 12.72 14.03
N GLU A 91 -9.87 13.45 15.02
CA GLU A 91 -9.44 14.81 15.35
C GLU A 91 -7.97 14.89 15.79
N LYS A 92 -7.40 13.78 16.29
CA LYS A 92 -6.00 13.66 16.70
C LYS A 92 -5.09 13.23 15.54
N GLY A 93 -5.67 12.95 14.37
CA GLY A 93 -4.97 12.51 13.17
C GLY A 93 -4.64 11.02 13.14
N VAL A 94 -5.20 10.20 14.03
CA VAL A 94 -5.03 8.75 14.01
C VAL A 94 -5.78 8.15 12.81
N HIS A 95 -5.14 7.23 12.11
CA HIS A 95 -5.70 6.57 10.93
C HIS A 95 -6.45 5.29 11.36
N HIS A 96 -7.77 5.34 11.28
CA HIS A 96 -8.65 4.22 11.62
C HIS A 96 -8.95 3.38 10.39
N VAL A 97 -8.72 2.07 10.49
CA VAL A 97 -8.88 1.12 9.39
C VAL A 97 -9.86 0.01 9.80
N PRO A 98 -11.13 0.09 9.37
CA PRO A 98 -12.11 -0.94 9.65
C PRO A 98 -11.72 -2.29 9.00
N LYS A 99 -11.78 -3.38 9.76
CA LYS A 99 -11.50 -4.75 9.33
C LYS A 99 -12.69 -5.67 9.64
N ARG A 100 -12.97 -6.57 8.70
CA ARG A 100 -13.98 -7.64 8.87
C ARG A 100 -13.53 -8.59 9.98
N LYS A 101 -14.50 -9.09 10.75
CA LYS A 101 -14.23 -10.13 11.73
C LYS A 101 -13.90 -11.42 11.01
N LEU A 102 -13.15 -12.30 11.67
CA LEU A 102 -12.78 -13.59 11.10
C LEU A 102 -14.00 -14.46 10.79
N GLU A 103 -14.99 -14.45 11.68
CA GLU A 103 -16.26 -15.18 11.53
C GLU A 103 -17.05 -14.77 10.29
N ASP A 104 -17.01 -13.49 9.89
CA ASP A 104 -17.67 -13.00 8.66
C ASP A 104 -16.97 -13.49 7.37
N LEU A 105 -15.74 -14.00 7.48
CA LEU A 105 -14.92 -14.43 6.34
C LEU A 105 -14.92 -15.95 6.16
N ILE A 106 -15.26 -16.72 7.19
CA ILE A 106 -15.31 -18.18 7.15
C ILE A 106 -16.74 -18.59 6.83
N LEU A 107 -16.94 -19.13 5.63
CA LEU A 107 -18.23 -19.68 5.22
C LEU A 107 -18.29 -21.15 5.63
N ASP A 108 -19.39 -21.53 6.29
CA ASP A 108 -19.73 -22.93 6.51
C ASP A 108 -20.53 -23.40 5.29
N ILE A 109 -19.82 -24.03 4.35
CA ILE A 109 -20.32 -24.50 3.04
C ILE A 109 -20.11 -25.99 2.87
#